data_AF-A0A5A8AIZ7-F1
#
_entry.id   AF-A0A5A8AIZ7-F1
#
_cell.length_a   1.000
_cell.length_b   1.000
_cell.length_c   1.000
_cell.angle_alpha   90.00
_cell.angle_beta   90.00
_cell.angle_gamma   90.00
#
_symmetry.space_group_name_H-M   'P 1'
#
loop_
_entity.id
_entity.type
_entity.pdbx_description
1 polymer ?
#
loop_
_entity_poly.entity_id
_entity_poly.type
_entity_poly.pdbx_seq_one_letter_code
_entity_poly.pdbx_strand_id
1 'polypeptide(L)'
;MTKREQYGLEFYKISSDGIIGYNCRRKDWIVDQNNSLQFLSYLDRAGTEFLLWEINAFLNADDLDRSIYESMILDHVELDIEYTDFRIDERPYTFPLADIKDLLKEWLDFLKA
;
A
#
# COMPACT_ATOMS: atom_id res chain seq x y z
N MET A 1 -10.81 -13.86 6.36
CA MET A 1 -10.58 -13.25 5.03
C MET A 1 -9.49 -12.22 5.22
N THR A 2 -8.40 -12.33 4.47
CA THR A 2 -7.28 -11.39 4.56
C THR A 2 -7.67 -10.05 3.92
N LYS A 3 -6.92 -8.99 4.20
CA LYS A 3 -7.21 -7.66 3.67
C LYS A 3 -7.08 -7.63 2.15
N ARG A 4 -6.07 -8.31 1.57
CA ARG A 4 -5.97 -8.45 0.10
C ARG A 4 -7.19 -9.16 -0.50
N GLU A 5 -7.75 -10.17 0.19
CA GLU A 5 -8.97 -10.86 -0.28
C GLU A 5 -10.20 -9.94 -0.24
N GLN A 6 -10.34 -9.14 0.81
CA GLN A 6 -11.43 -8.15 0.94
C GLN A 6 -11.41 -7.12 -0.19
N TYR A 7 -10.22 -6.65 -0.55
CA TYR A 7 -10.08 -5.71 -1.65
C TYR A 7 -10.15 -6.39 -3.02
N GLY A 8 -9.99 -7.70 -3.13
CA GLY A 8 -9.93 -8.41 -4.42
C GLY A 8 -8.57 -8.27 -5.09
N LEU A 9 -7.49 -8.43 -4.33
CA LEU A 9 -6.11 -8.37 -4.77
C LEU A 9 -5.45 -9.75 -4.77
N GLU A 10 -4.52 -9.96 -5.69
CA GLU A 10 -3.68 -11.15 -5.80
C GLU A 10 -2.20 -10.75 -5.81
N PHE A 11 -1.41 -11.40 -4.97
CA PHE A 11 0.05 -11.25 -4.93
C PHE A 11 0.70 -12.44 -5.63
N TYR A 12 1.66 -12.16 -6.51
CA TYR A 12 2.29 -13.19 -7.33
C TYR A 12 3.76 -12.87 -7.63
N LYS A 13 4.54 -13.93 -7.85
CA LYS A 13 5.95 -13.85 -8.25
C LYS A 13 6.04 -13.96 -9.76
N ILE A 14 6.88 -13.14 -10.37
CA ILE A 14 7.24 -13.21 -11.77
C ILE A 14 8.69 -13.65 -11.83
N SER A 15 8.98 -14.73 -12.55
CA SER A 15 10.36 -15.15 -12.82
C SER A 15 10.65 -15.00 -14.31
N SER A 16 11.59 -14.13 -14.68
CA SER A 16 12.11 -14.02 -16.05
C SER A 16 13.63 -13.97 -15.99
N ASP A 17 14.29 -14.80 -16.79
CA ASP A 17 15.76 -14.80 -16.94
C ASP A 17 16.54 -14.89 -15.60
N GLY A 18 15.99 -15.62 -14.63
CA GLY A 18 16.59 -15.77 -13.29
C GLY A 18 16.36 -14.60 -12.34
N ILE A 19 15.70 -13.53 -12.79
CA ILE A 19 15.27 -12.41 -11.96
C ILE A 19 13.88 -12.72 -11.41
N ILE A 20 13.73 -12.63 -10.09
CA ILE A 20 12.44 -12.76 -9.40
C ILE A 20 11.92 -11.36 -9.11
N GLY A 21 10.79 -11.01 -9.73
CA GLY A 21 9.98 -9.86 -9.40
C GLY A 21 8.77 -10.25 -8.56
N TYR A 22 8.27 -9.31 -7.77
CA TYR A 22 7.05 -9.45 -6.98
C TYR A 22 6.03 -8.45 -7.49
N ASN A 23 4.77 -8.86 -7.58
CA ASN A 23 3.74 -8.01 -8.18
C ASN A 23 2.37 -8.23 -7.51
N CYS A 24 1.51 -7.23 -7.63
CA CYS A 24 0.15 -7.16 -7.10
C CYS A 24 -0.82 -6.80 -8.24
N ARG A 25 -1.93 -7.54 -8.38
CA ARG A 25 -2.98 -7.28 -9.38
C ARG A 25 -4.38 -7.40 -8.82
N ARG A 26 -5.37 -6.84 -9.52
CA ARG A 26 -6.79 -7.13 -9.28
C ARG A 26 -7.12 -8.59 -9.57
N LYS A 27 -7.86 -9.23 -8.67
CA LYS A 27 -8.50 -10.52 -8.93
C LYS A 27 -9.62 -10.32 -9.96
N ASP A 28 -9.77 -11.26 -10.88
CA ASP A 28 -10.84 -11.28 -11.90
C ASP A 28 -10.85 -10.07 -12.87
N TRP A 29 -9.75 -9.30 -12.95
CA TRP A 29 -9.60 -8.15 -13.87
C TRP A 29 -10.66 -7.06 -13.71
N ILE A 30 -11.28 -6.95 -12.54
CA ILE A 30 -12.29 -5.93 -12.24
C ILE A 30 -11.62 -4.55 -12.17
N VAL A 31 -12.11 -3.61 -12.98
CA VAL A 31 -11.61 -2.24 -13.00
C VAL A 31 -12.50 -1.31 -12.15
N ASP A 32 -12.12 -1.08 -10.89
CA ASP A 32 -12.81 -0.21 -9.91
C ASP A 32 -11.83 0.72 -9.14
N GLN A 33 -12.31 1.38 -8.09
CA GLN A 33 -11.47 2.25 -7.25
C GLN A 33 -10.29 1.53 -6.58
N ASN A 34 -10.39 0.22 -6.33
CA ASN A 34 -9.34 -0.56 -5.67
C ASN A 34 -8.15 -0.85 -6.61
N ASN A 35 -8.21 -0.45 -7.88
CA ASN A 35 -7.06 -0.52 -8.78
C ASN A 35 -5.84 0.23 -8.29
N SER A 36 -6.04 1.35 -7.59
CA SER A 36 -4.93 2.13 -7.04
C SER A 36 -4.12 1.33 -6.04
N LEU A 37 -4.71 0.33 -5.36
CA LEU A 37 -3.99 -0.57 -4.45
C LEU A 37 -2.95 -1.47 -5.15
N GLN A 38 -2.91 -1.49 -6.48
CA GLN A 38 -1.81 -2.13 -7.22
C GLN A 38 -0.49 -1.36 -7.10
N PHE A 39 -0.47 -0.16 -6.49
CA PHE A 39 0.76 0.57 -6.15
C PHE A 39 1.71 -0.27 -5.29
N LEU A 40 1.20 -1.27 -4.55
CA LEU A 40 2.01 -2.24 -3.81
C LEU A 40 3.11 -2.88 -4.69
N SER A 41 2.87 -3.03 -6.00
CA SER A 41 3.86 -3.53 -6.96
C SER A 41 5.12 -2.66 -7.09
N TYR A 42 5.05 -1.38 -6.71
CA TYR A 42 6.18 -0.46 -6.70
C TYR A 42 6.98 -0.52 -5.40
N LEU A 43 6.45 -1.20 -4.37
CA LEU A 43 7.12 -1.31 -3.09
C LEU A 43 8.00 -2.56 -3.04
N ASP A 44 9.30 -2.34 -2.91
CA ASP A 44 10.22 -3.38 -2.45
C ASP A 44 10.11 -3.57 -0.92
N ARG A 45 10.97 -4.44 -0.37
CA ARG A 45 10.97 -4.70 1.07
C ARG A 45 11.27 -3.45 1.90
N ALA A 46 12.27 -2.66 1.50
CA ALA A 46 12.68 -1.48 2.26
C ALA A 46 11.60 -0.40 2.20
N GLY A 47 11.04 -0.14 1.02
CA GLY A 47 9.91 0.77 0.83
C GLY A 47 8.68 0.35 1.61
N THR A 48 8.37 -0.95 1.66
CA THR A 48 7.25 -1.48 2.45
C THR A 48 7.49 -1.31 3.97
N GLU A 49 8.70 -1.61 4.45
CA GLU A 49 9.07 -1.43 5.86
C GLU A 49 9.04 0.05 6.26
N PHE A 50 9.52 0.94 5.38
CA PHE A 50 9.47 2.39 5.58
C PHE A 50 8.03 2.91 5.65
N LEU A 51 7.18 2.58 4.67
CA LEU A 51 5.79 3.04 4.65
C LEU A 51 4.99 2.49 5.84
N LEU A 52 5.26 1.25 6.26
CA LEU A 52 4.69 0.72 7.50
C LEU A 52 5.13 1.51 8.74
N TRP A 53 6.40 1.91 8.81
CA TRP A 53 6.89 2.74 9.90
C TRP A 53 6.19 4.09 9.93
N GLU A 54 6.08 4.77 8.79
CA GLU A 54 5.35 6.05 8.63
C GLU A 54 3.90 5.93 9.10
N ILE A 55 3.16 4.95 8.60
CA ILE A 55 1.76 4.75 8.99
C ILE A 55 1.62 4.45 10.48
N ASN A 56 2.54 3.67 11.05
CA ASN A 56 2.54 3.41 12.50
C ASN A 56 2.86 4.66 13.31
N ALA A 57 3.80 5.49 12.86
CA ALA A 57 4.13 6.75 13.50
C ALA A 57 2.90 7.67 13.51
N PHE A 58 2.22 7.80 12.37
CA PHE A 58 1.02 8.60 12.22
C PHE A 58 -0.14 8.12 13.12
N LEU A 59 -0.43 6.80 13.12
CA LEU A 59 -1.50 6.22 13.95
C LEU A 59 -1.24 6.36 15.45
N ASN A 60 0.03 6.42 15.87
CA ASN A 60 0.42 6.56 17.28
C ASN A 60 0.65 8.02 17.69
N ALA A 61 0.67 8.97 16.76
CA ALA A 61 0.82 10.40 17.05
C ALA A 61 -0.48 10.96 17.65
N ASP A 62 -0.33 11.92 18.57
CA ASP A 62 -1.44 12.73 19.06
C ASP A 62 -2.02 13.58 17.93
N ASP A 63 -3.31 13.90 17.99
CA ASP A 63 -4.03 14.61 16.92
C ASP A 63 -3.39 15.96 16.55
N LEU A 64 -2.68 16.61 17.48
CA LEU A 64 -1.96 17.86 17.26
C LEU A 64 -0.70 17.68 16.39
N ASP A 65 -0.04 16.52 16.47
CA ASP A 65 1.20 16.20 15.75
C ASP A 65 0.93 15.58 14.36
N ARG A 66 -0.31 15.15 14.09
CA ARG A 66 -0.71 14.56 12.80
C ARG A 66 -0.71 15.56 11.63
N SER A 67 -0.64 16.87 11.90
CA SER A 67 -0.64 17.93 10.89
C SER A 67 0.65 18.05 10.08
N ILE A 68 1.69 17.27 10.40
CA ILE A 68 3.03 17.44 9.83
C ILE A 68 3.29 16.56 8.57
N TYR A 69 2.46 15.54 8.32
CA TYR A 69 2.71 14.56 7.25
C TYR A 69 1.75 14.77 6.07
N GLU A 70 2.15 15.63 5.11
CA GLU A 70 1.28 15.96 3.96
C GLU A 70 1.40 14.98 2.78
N SER A 71 2.59 14.47 2.42
CA SER A 71 2.72 13.52 1.29
C SER A 71 4.06 12.77 1.21
N MET A 72 4.07 11.61 0.55
CA MET A 72 5.25 10.85 0.12
C MET A 72 5.13 10.53 -1.38
N ILE A 73 6.20 10.77 -2.15
CA ILE A 73 6.26 10.37 -3.57
C ILE A 73 7.10 9.09 -3.69
N LEU A 74 6.52 8.03 -4.24
CA LEU A 74 7.16 6.73 -4.52
C LEU A 74 7.06 6.41 -6.01
N ASP A 75 8.18 6.43 -6.74
CA ASP A 75 8.27 6.01 -8.15
C ASP A 75 7.10 6.49 -9.04
N HIS A 76 6.75 7.79 -8.92
CA HIS A 76 5.65 8.47 -9.62
C HIS A 76 4.23 8.25 -9.08
N VAL A 77 4.08 7.61 -7.93
CA VAL A 77 2.84 7.55 -7.16
C VAL A 77 2.91 8.54 -6.02
N GLU A 78 1.91 9.41 -5.93
CA GLU A 78 1.75 10.33 -4.80
C GLU A 78 0.87 9.67 -3.73
N LEU A 79 1.39 9.58 -2.50
CA LEU A 79 0.71 8.96 -1.38
C LEU A 79 0.51 10.00 -0.29
N ASP A 80 -0.75 10.28 0.03
CA ASP A 80 -1.10 11.25 1.07
C ASP A 80 -1.79 10.55 2.22
N ILE A 81 -1.42 10.92 3.43
CA ILE A 81 -2.10 10.47 4.64
C ILE A 81 -2.92 11.65 5.15
N GLU A 82 -4.19 11.67 4.78
CA GLU A 82 -5.14 12.68 5.24
C GLU A 82 -5.98 12.07 6.37
N TYR A 83 -5.68 12.42 7.63
CA TYR A 83 -6.38 11.85 8.79
C TYR A 83 -6.29 10.31 8.83
N THR A 84 -7.39 9.61 9.15
CA THR A 84 -7.45 8.14 9.19
C THR A 84 -7.54 7.50 7.81
N ASP A 85 -7.34 8.29 6.76
CA ASP A 85 -7.52 7.91 5.36
C ASP A 85 -6.19 8.02 4.61
N PHE A 86 -6.04 7.16 3.61
CA PHE A 86 -4.88 7.04 2.76
C PHE A 86 -5.31 7.30 1.31
N ARG A 87 -4.71 8.29 0.67
CA ARG A 87 -4.98 8.69 -0.70
C ARG A 87 -3.82 8.30 -1.60
N ILE A 88 -4.14 7.94 -2.85
CA ILE A 88 -3.18 7.50 -3.87
C ILE A 88 -3.45 8.31 -5.14
N ASP A 89 -2.42 8.97 -5.68
CA ASP A 89 -2.44 9.79 -6.90
C ASP A 89 -3.51 10.89 -6.91
N GLU A 90 -3.72 11.58 -5.79
CA GLU A 90 -4.78 12.60 -5.63
C GLU A 90 -6.20 12.12 -6.03
N ARG A 91 -6.41 10.80 -6.15
CA ARG A 91 -7.68 10.26 -6.62
C ARG A 91 -8.77 10.53 -5.59
N PRO A 92 -10.05 10.69 -6.01
CA PRO A 92 -11.14 11.05 -5.11
C PRO A 92 -11.50 9.94 -4.10
N TYR A 93 -10.90 8.75 -4.21
CA TYR A 93 -11.16 7.63 -3.33
C TYR A 93 -10.02 7.46 -2.33
N THR A 94 -10.36 7.43 -1.06
CA THR A 94 -9.45 7.13 0.04
C THR A 94 -9.67 5.70 0.55
N PHE A 95 -8.65 5.19 1.24
CA PHE A 95 -8.70 3.91 1.93
C PHE A 95 -8.45 4.12 3.42
N PRO A 96 -9.12 3.38 4.31
CA PRO A 96 -8.81 3.45 5.73
C PRO A 96 -7.33 3.12 5.98
N LEU A 97 -6.63 3.96 6.74
CA LEU A 97 -5.21 3.82 7.01
C LEU A 97 -4.88 2.49 7.73
N ALA A 98 -5.80 2.02 8.57
CA ALA A 98 -5.70 0.71 9.22
C ALA A 98 -5.73 -0.44 8.20
N ASP A 99 -6.52 -0.32 7.14
CA ASP A 99 -6.60 -1.31 6.08
C ASP A 99 -5.33 -1.31 5.23
N ILE A 100 -4.79 -0.14 4.91
CA ILE A 100 -3.50 -0.02 4.20
C ILE A 100 -2.37 -0.62 5.03
N LYS A 101 -2.34 -0.36 6.35
CA LYS A 101 -1.37 -0.99 7.25
C LYS A 101 -1.44 -2.52 7.21
N ASP A 102 -2.63 -3.10 7.22
CA ASP A 102 -2.79 -4.55 7.12
C ASP A 102 -2.38 -5.09 5.74
N LEU A 103 -2.71 -4.38 4.64
CA LEU A 103 -2.24 -4.73 3.30
C LEU A 103 -0.72 -4.71 3.19
N LEU A 104 -0.06 -3.69 3.74
CA LEU A 104 1.40 -3.59 3.71
C LEU A 104 2.08 -4.68 4.53
N LYS A 105 1.49 -5.13 5.64
CA LYS A 105 1.98 -6.30 6.38
C LYS A 105 1.86 -7.57 5.55
N GLU A 106 0.71 -7.81 4.93
CA GLU A 106 0.51 -8.95 4.03
C GLU A 106 1.48 -8.93 2.85
N TRP A 107 1.74 -7.74 2.28
CA TRP A 107 2.71 -7.53 1.22
C TRP A 107 4.14 -7.81 1.68
N LEU A 108 4.53 -7.28 2.85
CA LEU A 108 5.86 -7.50 3.43
C LEU A 108 6.12 -8.98 3.72
N ASP A 109 5.13 -9.69 4.25
CA ASP A 109 5.23 -11.13 4.49
C ASP A 109 5.40 -11.89 3.18
N PHE A 110 4.70 -11.49 2.13
CA PHE A 110 4.83 -12.06 0.79
C PHE A 110 6.23 -11.80 0.16
N LEU A 111 6.80 -10.62 0.36
CA LEU A 111 8.15 -10.28 -0.10
C LEU A 111 9.26 -11.07 0.63
N LYS A 112 8.98 -11.57 1.85
CA LYS A 112 9.93 -12.34 2.67
C LYS A 112 9.86 -13.85 2.43
N ALA A 113 8.76 -14.34 1.88
CA ALA A 113 8.52 -15.75 1.54
C ALA A 113 9.18 -16.14 0.22
#